data_AF-A0A819S3F0-F1
#
_entry.id   AF-A0A819S3F0-F1
#
_cell.length_a   1.000
_cell.length_b   1.000
_cell.length_c   1.000
_cell.angle_alpha   90.00
_cell.angle_beta   90.00
_cell.angle_gamma   90.00
#
_symmetry.space_group_name_H-M   'P 1'
#
loop_
_entity.id
_entity.type
_entity.pdbx_description
1 polymer ?
#
loop_
_entity_poly.entity_id
_entity_poly.type
_entity_poly.pdbx_seq_one_letter_code
_entity_poly.pdbx_strand_id
1 'polypeptide(L)'
;MQQPSPIKLIYDLARRNKIFIKYRLEKESGPAHAKMYTIRLYVGDKDYVSAERSIKLAQRAAAQLALDDLRNLLITNNYDQDISQINGKIYY
;
A
#
# COMPACT_ATOMS: atom_id res chain seq x y z
N MET A 1 -0.34 -0.54 -23.88
CA MET A 1 0.69 -0.66 -22.82
C MET A 1 0.07 -1.40 -21.64
N GLN A 2 0.47 -2.64 -21.35
CA GLN A 2 -0.03 -3.36 -20.17
C GLN A 2 0.67 -2.80 -18.94
N GLN A 3 -0.05 -2.06 -18.10
CA GLN A 3 0.48 -1.62 -16.81
C GLN A 3 0.76 -2.87 -15.96
N PRO A 4 1.98 -3.03 -15.42
CA PRO A 4 2.31 -4.18 -14.59
C PRO A 4 1.35 -4.24 -13.41
N SER A 5 0.94 -5.46 -13.02
CA SER A 5 0.05 -5.64 -11.88
C SER A 5 0.67 -4.99 -10.63
N PRO A 6 -0.10 -4.22 -9.83
CA PRO A 6 0.36 -3.65 -8.55
C PRO A 6 1.04 -4.70 -7.65
N ILE A 7 0.55 -5.94 -7.72
CA ILE A 7 1.11 -7.10 -7.03
C ILE A 7 2.57 -7.33 -7.45
N LYS A 8 2.87 -7.35 -8.75
CA LYS A 8 4.22 -7.58 -9.27
C LYS A 8 5.16 -6.46 -8.86
N LEU A 9 4.71 -5.21 -8.98
CA LEU A 9 5.49 -4.04 -8.58
C LEU A 9 5.89 -4.11 -7.11
N ILE A 10 4.96 -4.53 -6.24
CA ILE A 10 5.25 -4.69 -4.82
C ILE A 10 6.26 -5.79 -4.53
N TYR A 11 6.15 -6.94 -5.21
CA TYR A 11 7.14 -8.01 -5.06
C TYR A 11 8.53 -7.57 -5.53
N ASP A 12 8.60 -6.85 -6.66
CA ASP A 12 9.86 -6.32 -7.18
C ASP A 12 10.46 -5.29 -6.21
N LEU A 13 9.65 -4.38 -5.64
CA LEU A 13 10.09 -3.41 -4.64
C LEU A 13 10.55 -4.08 -3.34
N ALA A 14 9.79 -5.04 -2.82
CA ALA A 14 10.18 -5.76 -1.62
C ALA A 14 11.47 -6.54 -1.80
N ARG A 15 11.65 -7.19 -2.96
CA ARG A 15 12.90 -7.90 -3.27
C ARG A 15 14.09 -6.95 -3.28
N ARG A 16 13.94 -5.76 -3.87
CA ARG A 16 15.02 -4.74 -3.91
C ARG A 16 15.35 -4.21 -2.51
N ASN A 17 14.34 -3.99 -1.68
CA ASN A 17 14.50 -3.42 -0.34
C ASN A 17 14.68 -4.48 0.76
N LYS A 18 14.74 -5.78 0.40
CA LYS A 18 14.82 -6.92 1.33
C LYS A 18 13.69 -6.95 2.37
N ILE A 19 12.50 -6.49 1.97
CA ILE A 19 11.30 -6.46 2.81
C ILE A 19 10.52 -7.76 2.65
N PHE A 20 10.07 -8.34 3.76
CA PHE A 20 9.22 -9.52 3.73
C PHE A 20 7.78 -9.15 3.37
N ILE A 21 7.16 -9.92 2.47
CA ILE A 21 5.77 -9.72 2.05
C ILE A 21 4.94 -11.00 2.19
N LYS A 22 3.74 -10.86 2.74
CA LYS A 22 2.80 -11.99 2.88
C LYS A 22 1.35 -11.53 2.72
N TYR A 23 0.57 -12.27 1.94
CA TYR A 23 -0.88 -12.12 1.87
C TYR A 23 -1.56 -13.14 2.78
N ARG A 24 -2.61 -12.71 3.48
CA ARG A 24 -3.49 -13.57 4.28
C ARG A 24 -4.94 -13.21 4.00
N LEU A 25 -5.77 -14.21 3.79
CA LEU A 25 -7.22 -14.05 3.79
C LEU A 25 -7.72 -14.03 5.23
N GLU A 26 -8.38 -12.95 5.65
CA GLU A 26 -8.87 -12.81 7.03
C GLU A 26 -10.35 -13.16 7.15
N LYS A 27 -11.17 -12.70 6.20
CA LYS A 27 -12.61 -12.86 6.29
C LYS A 27 -13.22 -13.07 4.92
N GLU A 28 -14.18 -13.97 4.86
CA GLU A 28 -15.14 -14.06 3.77
C GLU A 28 -16.51 -13.79 4.35
N SER A 29 -17.21 -12.80 3.82
CA SER A 29 -18.55 -12.46 4.31
C SER A 29 -19.43 -11.91 3.21
N GLY A 30 -20.74 -12.09 3.34
CA GLY A 30 -21.74 -11.57 2.41
C GLY A 30 -22.62 -12.69 1.83
N PRO A 31 -23.79 -12.32 1.28
CA PRO A 31 -24.69 -13.27 0.64
C PRO A 31 -24.06 -13.83 -0.64
N ALA A 32 -24.57 -14.95 -1.16
CA ALA A 32 -24.00 -15.63 -2.33
C ALA A 32 -23.80 -14.73 -3.57
N HIS A 33 -24.66 -13.71 -3.75
CA HIS A 33 -24.61 -12.75 -4.84
C HIS A 33 -23.74 -11.50 -4.54
N ALA A 34 -23.27 -11.32 -3.30
CA ALA A 34 -22.43 -10.20 -2.88
C ALA A 34 -21.37 -10.64 -1.87
N LYS A 35 -20.63 -11.70 -2.21
CA LYS A 35 -19.53 -12.18 -1.36
C LYS A 35 -18.37 -11.19 -1.39
N MET A 36 -17.91 -10.79 -0.22
CA MET A 36 -16.72 -9.98 0.00
C MET A 36 -15.60 -10.81 0.61
N TYR A 37 -14.39 -10.57 0.14
CA TYR A 37 -13.15 -11.19 0.59
C TYR A 37 -12.27 -10.11 1.19
N THR A 38 -11.96 -10.25 2.48
CA THR A 38 -11.06 -9.36 3.21
C THR A 38 -9.68 -9.98 3.24
N ILE A 39 -8.71 -9.30 2.61
CA ILE A 39 -7.32 -9.73 2.54
C ILE A 39 -6.45 -8.71 3.24
N ARG A 40 -5.52 -9.23 4.04
CA ARG A 40 -4.46 -8.47 4.67
C ARG A 40 -3.13 -8.76 3.99
N LEU A 41 -2.42 -7.71 3.62
CA LEU A 41 -1.09 -7.71 3.06
C LEU A 41 -0.11 -7.18 4.10
N TYR A 42 0.84 -8.01 4.50
CA TYR A 42 1.95 -7.62 5.37
C TYR A 42 3.15 -7.22 4.50
N VAL A 43 3.74 -6.04 4.77
CA VAL A 43 4.93 -5.51 4.10
C VAL A 43 5.89 -5.00 5.17
N GLY A 44 6.85 -5.84 5.57
CA GLY A 44 7.74 -5.54 6.69
C GLY A 44 6.95 -5.36 7.99
N ASP A 45 7.04 -4.17 8.57
CA ASP A 45 6.38 -3.80 9.83
C ASP A 45 4.96 -3.23 9.63
N LYS A 46 4.54 -3.00 8.38
CA LYS A 46 3.22 -2.44 8.06
C LYS A 46 2.29 -3.51 7.53
N ASP A 47 1.01 -3.37 7.83
CA ASP A 47 -0.05 -4.19 7.26
C ASP A 47 -1.15 -3.34 6.60
N TYR A 48 -1.70 -3.88 5.51
CA TYR A 48 -2.71 -3.22 4.68
C TYR A 48 -3.88 -4.15 4.47
N VAL A 49 -5.08 -3.68 4.81
CA VAL A 49 -6.31 -4.48 4.71
C VAL A 49 -7.19 -3.93 3.59
N SER A 50 -7.73 -4.81 2.76
CA SER A 50 -8.73 -4.46 1.75
C SER A 50 -9.86 -5.49 1.74
N ALA A 51 -11.07 -5.05 1.39
CA ALA A 51 -12.22 -5.91 1.23
C ALA A 51 -12.85 -5.69 -0.15
N GLU A 52 -12.90 -6.74 -0.97
CA GLU A 52 -13.39 -6.66 -2.34
C GLU A 52 -14.26 -7.86 -2.71
N ARG A 53 -15.01 -7.73 -3.82
CA ARG A 53 -15.88 -8.79 -4.35
C ARG A 53 -15.15 -10.04 -4.87
N SER A 54 -13.82 -10.02 -4.92
CA SER A 54 -13.01 -11.17 -5.35
C SER A 54 -11.64 -11.14 -4.70
N ILE A 55 -11.08 -12.31 -4.40
CA ILE A 55 -9.74 -12.47 -3.81
C ILE A 55 -8.68 -11.71 -4.61
N LYS A 56 -8.68 -11.85 -5.95
CA LYS A 56 -7.71 -11.18 -6.83
C LYS A 56 -7.83 -9.66 -6.81
N LEU A 57 -9.06 -9.14 -6.69
CA LEU A 57 -9.32 -7.70 -6.55
C LEU A 57 -8.84 -7.19 -5.20
N ALA A 58 -9.15 -7.91 -4.11
CA ALA A 58 -8.68 -7.58 -2.77
C ALA A 58 -7.15 -7.56 -2.71
N GLN A 59 -6.47 -8.58 -3.25
CA GLN A 59 -5.00 -8.61 -3.34
C GLN A 59 -4.44 -7.39 -4.09
N ARG A 60 -5.02 -7.06 -5.25
CA ARG A 60 -4.60 -5.91 -6.03
C ARG A 60 -4.84 -4.59 -5.29
N ALA A 61 -5.96 -4.44 -4.61
CA ALA A 61 -6.30 -3.26 -3.83
C ALA A 61 -5.36 -3.10 -2.62
N ALA A 62 -5.09 -4.18 -1.88
CA ALA A 62 -4.13 -4.17 -0.78
C ALA A 62 -2.73 -3.83 -1.27
N ALA A 63 -2.32 -4.35 -2.43
CA ALA A 63 -1.06 -4.00 -3.06
C ALA A 63 -1.01 -2.52 -3.46
N GLN A 64 -2.11 -1.97 -4.00
CA GLN A 64 -2.17 -0.56 -4.36
C GLN A 64 -2.01 0.34 -3.14
N LEU A 65 -2.71 0.05 -2.04
CA LEU A 65 -2.60 0.78 -0.78
C LEU A 65 -1.15 0.82 -0.27
N ALA A 66 -0.46 -0.32 -0.30
CA ALA A 66 0.93 -0.41 0.11
C ALA A 66 1.88 0.36 -0.83
N LEU A 67 1.63 0.38 -2.14
CA LEU A 67 2.39 1.21 -3.08
C LEU A 67 2.19 2.70 -2.81
N ASP A 68 0.95 3.11 -2.55
CA ASP A 68 0.62 4.51 -2.33
C ASP A 68 1.24 5.01 -1.00
N ASP A 69 1.21 4.19 0.06
CA ASP A 69 1.89 4.51 1.32
C ASP A 69 3.42 4.64 1.14
N LEU A 70 4.04 3.68 0.43
CA LEU A 70 5.48 3.76 0.11
C LEU A 70 5.83 5.03 -0.68
N ARG A 71 4.98 5.44 -1.63
CA ARG A 71 5.18 6.67 -2.40
C ARG A 71 5.03 7.91 -1.51
N ASN A 72 4.03 7.95 -0.64
CA ASN A 72 3.81 9.06 0.27
C ASN A 72 4.99 9.24 1.24
N LEU A 73 5.52 8.14 1.79
CA LEU A 73 6.73 8.20 2.63
C LEU A 73 7.92 8.82 1.89
N LEU A 74 8.15 8.44 0.63
CA LEU A 74 9.25 9.00 -0.15
C LEU A 74 9.05 10.50 -0.43
N ILE A 75 7.81 10.95 -0.60
CA ILE A 75 7.50 12.38 -0.78
C ILE A 75 7.75 13.11 0.55
N THR A 76 7.13 12.70 1.65
CA THR A 76 7.27 13.38 2.96
C THR A 76 8.73 13.52 3.41
N ASN A 77 9.55 12.47 3.27
CA ASN A 77 10.98 12.53 3.66
C ASN A 77 11.82 13.52 2.84
N ASN A 78 11.36 13.92 1.65
CA ASN A 78 12.03 14.93 0.82
C ASN A 78 11.56 16.36 1.11
N TYR A 79 10.42 16.55 1.82
CA TYR A 79 9.93 17.88 2.20
C TYR A 79 10.58 18.41 3.49
N ASP A 80 11.08 17.54 4.37
CA ASP A 80 11.71 17.98 5.64
C ASP A 80 13.10 18.62 5.46
N GLN A 81 13.78 18.40 4.33
CA GLN A 81 15.12 18.96 4.08
C GLN A 81 15.11 20.38 3.49
N ASP A 82 13.95 20.91 3.06
CA ASP A 82 13.84 22.24 2.43
C ASP A 82 13.20 23.30 3.36
N ILE A 83 12.31 22.89 4.28
CA ILE A 83 11.54 23.86 5.09
C ILE A 83 12.41 24.55 6.17
N SER A 84 13.56 23.98 6.54
CA SER A 84 14.49 24.60 7.49
C SER A 84 15.23 25.84 6.95
N GLN A 85 15.11 26.17 5.65
CA GLN A 85 15.64 27.40 5.05
C GLN A 85 14.59 28.46 4.72
N ILE A 86 13.31 28.21 5.03
CA ILE A 86 12.21 29.17 4.79
C ILE A 86 11.77 29.88 6.08
N ASN A 87 12.62 29.91 7.12
CA ASN A 87 12.42 30.79 8.28
C ASN A 87 12.87 32.22 7.96
N GLY A 88 12.00 32.91 7.23
CA GLY A 88 12.13 34.31 6.93
C GLY A 88 10.78 34.96 6.63
N LYS A 89 9.77 34.77 7.50
CA LYS A 89 8.80 35.82 7.92
C LYS A 89 7.58 35.27 8.68
N ILE A 90 7.46 35.79 9.92
CA ILE A 90 6.24 36.21 10.64
C ILE A 90 5.29 35.08 11.10
N TYR A 91 5.38 34.75 12.39
CA TYR A 91 4.27 34.20 13.18
C TYR A 91 3.36 35.36 13.64
N TYR A 92 2.04 35.16 13.60
CA TYR A 92 1.07 35.97 14.36
C TYR A 92 1.10 35.58 15.84
#